data_AF-A0A821GRR5-F1
#
_entry.id   AF-A0A821GRR5-F1
#
_cell.length_a   1.000
_cell.length_b   1.000
_cell.length_c   1.000
_cell.angle_alpha   90.00
_cell.angle_beta   90.00
_cell.angle_gamma   90.00
#
_symmetry.space_group_name_H-M   'P 1'
#
loop_
_entity.id
_entity.type
_entity.pdbx_description
1 polymer ?
#
loop_
_entity_poly.entity_id
_entity_poly.type
_entity_poly.pdbx_seq_one_letter_code
_entity_poly.pdbx_strand_id
1 'polypeptide(L)' 'YPDLSTPFVLTTDASGIGIGGILRQDTPSGTKINYFKSRVLDDTERKYDTIEQEALAIFWCISELRSYI' A
#
# COMPACT_ATOMS: atom_id res chain seq x y z
N TYR A 1 -17.80 -1.73 6.93
CA TYR A 1 -17.56 -2.23 5.57
C TYR A 1 -17.01 -1.11 4.69
N PRO A 2 -16.09 -1.38 3.74
CA PRO A 2 -15.64 -0.40 2.75
C PRO A 2 -16.77 -0.05 1.77
N ASP A 3 -16.82 1.19 1.30
CA ASP A 3 -17.87 1.67 0.39
C ASP A 3 -17.33 1.75 -1.04
N LEU A 4 -17.77 0.85 -1.92
CA LEU A 4 -17.28 0.79 -3.30
C LEU A 4 -17.71 2.00 -4.16
N SER A 5 -18.64 2.83 -3.69
CA SER A 5 -19.05 4.06 -4.39
C SER A 5 -18.13 5.26 -4.10
N THR A 6 -17.26 5.14 -3.10
CA THR A 6 -16.31 6.19 -2.72
C THR A 6 -14.90 5.82 -3.21
N PRO A 7 -14.12 6.75 -3.78
CA PRO A 7 -12.75 6.46 -4.22
C PRO A 7 -11.87 5.96 -3.09
N PHE A 8 -11.08 4.92 -3.38
CA PHE A 8 -10.01 4.49 -2.49
C PHE A 8 -8.73 5.29 -2.76
N VAL A 9 -8.00 5.60 -1.70
CA VAL A 9 -6.68 6.20 -1.73
C VAL A 9 -5.70 5.19 -1.16
N LEU A 10 -4.78 4.72 -2.00
CA LEU A 10 -3.66 3.88 -1.58
C LEU A 10 -2.46 4.78 -1.28
N THR A 11 -1.93 4.69 -0.08
CA THR A 11 -0.67 5.33 0.31
C THR A 11 0.34 4.22 0.60
N THR A 12 1.51 4.29 -0.01
CA THR A 12 2.59 3.31 0.15
C THR A 12 3.83 3.98 0.70
N ASP A 13 4.68 3.18 1.33
CA ASP A 13 5.98 3.58 1.86
C ASP A 13 6.94 2.40 1.72
N ALA A 14 8.20 2.71 1.41
CA ALA A 14 9.27 1.73 1.38
C ALA A 14 10.41 2.13 2.33
N SER A 15 11.01 1.12 2.92
CA SER A 15 12.22 1.26 3.73
C SER A 15 13.23 0.21 3.30
N GLY A 16 14.50 0.38 3.69
CA GLY A 16 15.54 -0.63 3.45
C GLY A 16 15.33 -1.97 4.15
N ILE A 17 14.23 -2.14 4.90
CA ILE A 17 13.88 -3.37 5.63
C ILE A 17 12.58 -3.98 5.10
N GLY A 18 11.61 -3.17 4.69
CA GLY A 18 10.25 -3.59 4.41
C GLY A 18 9.48 -2.57 3.59
N ILE A 19 8.39 -3.02 3.00
CA ILE A 19 7.45 -2.20 2.24
C ILE A 19 6.06 -2.32 2.83
N GLY A 20 5.24 -1.30 2.65
CA GLY A 20 3.87 -1.34 3.09
C GLY A 20 2.98 -0.27 2.48
N GLY A 21 1.70 -0.35 2.81
CA GLY A 21 0.72 0.61 2.39
C GLY A 21 -0.61 0.49 3.13
N ILE A 22 -1.36 1.58 3.08
CA ILE A 22 -2.69 1.71 3.65
C ILE A 22 -3.69 2.05 2.56
N LEU A 23 -4.82 1.36 2.57
CA LEU A 23 -5.96 1.70 1.73
C LEU A 23 -6.97 2.46 2.58
N ARG A 24 -7.15 3.75 2.28
CA ARG A 24 -8.06 4.63 3.01
C ARG A 24 -9.14 5.18 2.09
N GLN A 25 -10.24 5.63 2.68
CA GLN A 25 -11.31 6.36 2.00
C GLN A 25 -11.63 7.61 2.79
N ASP A 26 -11.77 8.73 2.10
CA ASP A 26 -12.22 9.98 2.70
C ASP A 26 -13.74 10.04 2.59
N THR A 27 -14.39 10.01 3.75
CA THR A 27 -15.85 10.01 3.88
C THR A 27 -16.31 11.30 4.55
N PRO A 28 -17.62 11.66 4.50
CA PRO A 28 -18.14 12.80 5.25
C PRO A 28 -17.89 12.73 6.76
N SER A 29 -17.67 11.52 7.30
CA SER A 29 -17.35 11.29 8.71
C SER A 29 -15.85 11.32 9.02
N GLY A 30 -15.00 11.60 8.01
CA GLY A 30 -13.55 11.64 8.12
C GLY A 30 -12.85 10.53 7.31
N THR A 31 -11.53 10.44 7.46
CA THR A 31 -10.70 9.42 6.81
C THR A 31 -10.85 8.09 7.53
N LYS A 32 -11.26 7.08 6.76
CA LYS A 32 -11.38 5.70 7.22
C LYS A 32 -10.27 4.86 6.61
N ILE A 33 -9.50 4.17 7.43
CA ILE A 33 -8.54 3.18 6.95
C ILE A 33 -9.26 1.84 6.84
N ASN A 34 -9.31 1.29 5.63
CA ASN A 34 -9.99 0.03 5.35
C ASN A 34 -9.04 -1.16 5.44
N TYR A 35 -7.81 -1.02 4.94
CA TYR A 35 -6.83 -2.10 4.92
C TYR A 35 -5.42 -1.59 5.18
N PHE A 36 -4.60 -2.45 5.80
CA PHE A 36 -3.17 -2.28 6.00
C PHE A 36 -2.46 -3.49 5.39
N LYS A 37 -1.39 -3.25 4.65
CA LYS A 37 -0.53 -4.29 4.08
C LYS A 37 0.92 -3.92 4.35
N SER A 38 1.70 -4.85 4.87
CA SER A 38 3.15 -4.70 5.01
C SER A 38 3.83 -6.05 4.89
N ARG A 39 5.06 -6.04 4.40
CA ARG A 39 5.94 -7.20 4.40
C ARG A 39 7.40 -6.79 4.51
N VAL A 40 8.21 -7.70 5.02
CA VAL A 40 9.66 -7.58 5.04
C VAL A 40 10.20 -7.88 3.64
N LEU A 41 11.22 -7.12 3.22
CA LEU A 41 11.94 -7.36 1.98
C LEU A 41 12.85 -8.58 2.12
N ASP A 42 12.94 -9.39 1.06
CA ASP A 42 13.93 -10.45 0.97
C ASP A 42 15.35 -9.92 0.68
N ASP A 43 16.36 -10.81 0.70
CA ASP A 43 17.76 -10.44 0.50
C ASP A 43 18.07 -9.84 -0.89
N THR A 44 17.22 -10.12 -1.88
CA THR A 44 17.33 -9.55 -3.23
C THR A 44 16.73 -8.16 -3.24
N GLU A 45 15.50 -8.02 -2.74
CA GLU A 45 14.76 -6.76 -2.73
C GLU A 45 15.41 -5.69 -1.83
N ARG A 46 16.09 -6.11 -0.76
CA ARG A 46 16.87 -5.20 0.10
C ARG A 46 18.02 -4.51 -0.64
N LYS A 47 18.48 -5.07 -1.75
CA LYS A 47 19.58 -4.53 -2.55
C LYS A 47 19.11 -3.58 -3.64
N TYR A 48 17.80 -3.47 -3.85
CA TYR A 48 17.22 -2.50 -4.78
C TYR A 48 17.48 -1.08 -4.32
N ASP A 49 17.63 -0.16 -5.27
CA ASP A 49 17.74 1.26 -4.98
C ASP A 49 16.44 1.77 -4.35
N THR A 50 16.51 2.88 -3.61
CA THR A 50 15.33 3.46 -2.94
C THR A 50 14.15 3.66 -3.90
N ILE A 51 14.41 4.11 -5.13
CA ILE A 51 13.35 4.31 -6.15
C ILE A 51 12.68 2.98 -6.53
N GLU A 52 13.47 1.91 -6.67
CA GLU A 52 12.96 0.59 -7.00
C GLU A 52 12.17 -0.03 -5.83
N GLN A 53 12.58 0.23 -4.58
CA GLN A 53 11.85 -0.19 -3.39
C GLN A 53 10.49 0.53 -3.29
N GLU A 54 10.43 1.82 -3.58
CA GLU A 54 9.17 2.57 -3.65
C GLU A 54 8.24 2.02 -4.75
N ALA A 55 8.80 1.75 -5.94
CA ALA A 55 8.03 1.15 -7.04
C ALA A 55 7.51 -0.25 -6.68
N LEU A 56 8.33 -1.06 -5.99
CA LEU A 56 7.94 -2.36 -5.48
C LEU A 56 6.81 -2.25 -4.44
N ALA A 57 6.87 -1.28 -3.53
CA ALA A 57 5.81 -1.01 -2.55
C ALA A 57 4.48 -0.71 -3.23
N ILE A 58 4.49 0.16 -4.25
CA ILE A 58 3.31 0.49 -5.06
C ILE A 58 2.75 -0.76 -5.74
N PHE A 59 3.60 -1.45 -6.51
CA PHE A 59 3.18 -2.63 -7.29
C PHE A 59 2.62 -3.74 -6.40
N TRP A 60 3.33 -4.05 -5.31
CA TRP A 60 2.92 -5.10 -4.38
C TRP A 60 1.60 -4.76 -3.69
N CYS A 61 1.44 -3.53 -3.18
CA CYS A 61 0.20 -3.12 -2.53
C CYS A 61 -0.99 -3.16 -3.49
N ILE A 62 -0.81 -2.73 -4.75
CA ILE A 62 -1.86 -2.82 -5.78
C ILE A 62 -2.23 -4.28 -6.05
N SER A 63 -1.24 -5.17 -6.19
CA SER A 63 -1.48 -6.60 -6.41
C SER A 63 -2.28 -7.23 -5.26
N GLU A 64 -1.91 -6.92 -4.02
CA GLU A 64 -2.57 -7.45 -2.81
C GLU A 64 -3.98 -6.89 -2.57
N LEU A 65 -4.24 -5.67 -3.04
CA LEU A 65 -5.50 -4.95 -2.81
C LEU A 65 -6.37 -4.88 -4.07
N ARG A 66 -6.02 -5.63 -5.13
CA ARG A 66 -6.70 -5.64 -6.42
C ARG A 66 -8.19 -5.95 -6.36
N SER A 67 -8.68 -6.61 -5.31
CA SER A 67 -10.12 -6.84 -5.14
C SER A 67 -10.89 -5.58 -4.72
N TYR A 68 -10.19 -4.53 -4.28
CA TYR A 68 -10.75 -3.28 -3.77
C TYR A 68 -10.42 -2.06 -4.63
N ILE A 69 -9.40 -2.17 -5.49
CA ILE A 69 -8.96 -1.15 -6.45
C ILE A 69 -9.52 -1.50 -7.82
#